data_AF-A0A3N5RYY0-F1
#
_entry.id   AF-A0A3N5RYY0-F1
#
_cell.length_a   1.000
_cell.length_b   1.000
_cell.length_c   1.000
_cell.angle_alpha   90.00
_cell.angle_beta   90.00
_cell.angle_gamma   90.00
#
_symmetry.space_group_name_H-M   'P 1'
#
loop_
_entity.id
_entity.type
_entity.pdbx_description
1 polymer ?
#
loop_
_entity_poly.entity_id
_entity_poly.type
_entity_poly.pdbx_seq_one_letter_code
_entity_poly.pdbx_strand_id
1 'polypeptide(L)'
;MNSLKNSFQNLLYYPSAILGMLVVFLLVFTAIYAMIKIPYRDAIRLWRGGEEVWYQNPKFAPPAWINFFSSKKYAESFAVRTSDGTMTKEVTPGAEGTSTMSSSYTFDFSYDYYPQELILYLSSTYEEKQPFISVEWLTPDGRKIRIVNLAVSQKQTYRFSQDQKLKTKLRTDDVIPALFSDPETGRLIKGTYQLLITGAAFEPDSDINVEFVSHGQVYGLAGTDQARRDLIVPLLWGTPVALAFGLLASLGTSVLTMVIAAVGTWYGGWIDELIQRITEINLVLPFLSILIMIGTFYSRSIWVILGATILLSIFTGAIKGYRSIFFQVKESLYIEAARAYGASNPRIVFLYLIPRMIPLLIPGLVSAVPAFVFLEASLALLGLGDPVLPTWGKIIEDANANGALYRGYYYWILEPATLLMVTGLGFAMLGFALDRIFNPRLRDV
;
A
#
# COMPACT_ATOMS: atom_id res chain seq x y z
N MET A 1 13.25 22.63 30.12
CA MET A 1 12.77 22.92 28.75
C MET A 1 13.83 23.58 27.86
N ASN A 2 14.58 24.60 28.31
CA ASN A 2 15.58 25.27 27.47
C ASN A 2 16.70 24.34 26.95
N SER A 3 17.14 23.36 27.75
CA SER A 3 18.14 22.36 27.33
C SER A 3 17.65 21.45 26.19
N LEU A 4 16.40 20.98 26.24
CA LEU A 4 15.82 20.16 25.16
C LEU A 4 15.72 20.98 23.87
N LYS A 5 15.21 22.21 23.95
CA LYS A 5 15.07 23.09 22.78
C LYS A 5 16.41 23.34 22.08
N ASN A 6 17.47 23.60 22.84
CA ASN A 6 18.82 23.80 22.30
C ASN A 6 19.39 22.50 21.71
N SER A 7 19.14 21.33 22.32
CA SER A 7 19.51 20.04 21.76
C SER A 7 18.83 19.76 20.42
N PHE A 8 17.55 20.13 20.26
CA PHE A 8 16.85 19.97 18.98
C PHE A 8 17.38 20.91 17.89
N GLN A 9 17.81 22.12 18.23
CA GLN A 9 18.47 23.01 17.27
C GLN A 9 19.80 22.41 16.76
N ASN A 10 20.48 21.63 17.61
CA ASN A 10 21.73 20.99 17.22
C ASN A 10 21.57 19.86 16.19
N LEU A 11 20.35 19.33 15.98
CA LEU A 11 20.09 18.33 14.95
C LEU A 11 20.43 18.83 13.55
N LEU A 12 20.25 20.13 13.28
CA LEU A 12 20.52 20.71 11.98
C LEU A 12 22.01 20.74 11.61
N TYR A 13 22.92 20.49 12.56
CA TYR A 13 24.35 20.39 12.25
C TYR A 13 24.76 18.99 11.76
N TYR A 14 23.92 17.97 11.93
CA TYR A 14 24.23 16.60 11.49
C TYR A 14 23.51 16.29 10.17
N PRO A 15 24.24 16.05 9.06
CA PRO A 15 23.61 15.71 7.78
C PRO A 15 22.72 14.47 7.85
N SER A 16 23.12 13.47 8.64
CA SER A 16 22.31 12.27 8.87
C SER A 16 21.00 12.57 9.58
N ALA A 17 20.98 13.54 10.50
CA ALA A 17 19.76 13.97 11.17
C ALA A 17 18.81 14.66 10.20
N ILE A 18 19.33 15.56 9.33
CA ILE A 18 18.52 16.26 8.33
C ILE A 18 17.88 15.26 7.37
N LEU A 19 18.66 14.32 6.85
CA LEU A 19 18.16 13.29 5.95
C LEU A 19 17.13 12.39 6.63
N GLY A 20 17.41 11.93 7.86
CA GLY A 20 16.46 11.14 8.65
C GLY A 20 15.15 11.89 8.92
N MET A 21 15.23 13.16 9.34
CA MET A 21 14.06 14.02 9.54
C MET A 21 13.27 14.24 8.25
N LEU A 22 13.94 14.44 7.11
CA LEU A 22 13.29 14.61 5.82
C LEU A 22 12.52 13.34 5.43
N VAL A 23 13.12 12.17 5.58
CA VAL A 23 12.45 10.89 5.31
C VAL A 23 11.23 10.69 6.21
N VAL A 24 11.40 10.89 7.53
CA VAL A 24 10.28 10.76 8.48
C VAL A 24 9.18 11.78 8.17
N PHE A 25 9.54 13.01 7.83
CA PHE A 25 8.58 14.04 7.41
C PHE A 25 7.82 13.62 6.14
N LEU A 26 8.51 13.07 5.13
CA LEU A 26 7.88 12.59 3.90
C LEU A 26 6.94 11.42 4.16
N LEU A 27 7.29 10.51 5.08
CA LEU A 27 6.41 9.41 5.49
C LEU A 27 5.16 9.93 6.21
N VAL A 28 5.32 10.87 7.14
CA VAL A 28 4.18 11.49 7.83
C VAL A 28 3.30 12.28 6.85
N PHE A 29 3.91 13.03 5.93
CA PHE A 29 3.19 13.74 4.88
C PHE A 29 2.41 12.77 4.00
N THR A 30 3.05 11.69 3.53
CA THR A 30 2.41 10.64 2.73
C THR A 30 1.27 9.98 3.50
N ALA A 31 1.44 9.73 4.80
CA ALA A 31 0.39 9.17 5.65
C ALA A 31 -0.84 10.08 5.75
N ILE A 32 -0.62 11.37 6.02
CA ILE A 32 -1.69 12.37 6.08
C ILE A 32 -2.37 12.53 4.71
N TYR A 33 -1.57 12.61 3.64
CA TYR A 33 -2.06 12.70 2.26
C TYR A 33 -2.94 11.50 1.90
N ALA A 34 -2.49 10.28 2.20
CA ALA A 34 -3.24 9.05 1.95
C ALA A 34 -4.59 9.06 2.68
N MET A 35 -4.60 9.43 3.96
CA MET A 35 -5.83 9.50 4.77
C MET A 35 -6.82 10.55 4.26
N ILE A 36 -6.34 11.67 3.71
CA ILE A 36 -7.19 12.73 3.15
C ILE A 36 -7.72 12.34 1.77
N LYS A 37 -6.86 11.83 0.88
CA LYS A 37 -7.23 11.53 -0.51
C LYS A 37 -8.00 10.24 -0.69
N ILE A 38 -7.73 9.26 0.15
CA ILE A 38 -8.40 7.97 0.13
C ILE A 38 -8.99 7.78 1.53
N PRO A 39 -10.22 8.21 1.80
CA PRO A 39 -10.84 8.01 3.11
C PRO A 39 -10.85 6.53 3.51
N TYR A 40 -10.86 6.24 4.81
CA TYR A 40 -10.76 4.88 5.34
C TYR A 40 -11.73 3.87 4.71
N ARG A 41 -12.99 4.29 4.46
CA ARG A 41 -13.99 3.42 3.80
C ARG A 41 -13.63 3.12 2.34
N ASP A 42 -13.12 4.11 1.62
CA ASP A 42 -12.68 3.93 0.24
C ASP A 42 -11.41 3.09 0.18
N ALA A 43 -10.49 3.22 1.13
CA ALA A 43 -9.31 2.36 1.24
C ALA A 43 -9.71 0.88 1.34
N ILE A 44 -10.68 0.57 2.21
CA ILE A 44 -11.21 -0.80 2.35
C ILE A 44 -11.92 -1.22 1.06
N ARG A 45 -12.76 -0.37 0.46
CA ARG A 45 -13.46 -0.68 -0.79
C ARG A 45 -12.49 -0.97 -1.94
N LEU A 46 -11.44 -0.16 -2.08
CA LEU A 46 -10.43 -0.31 -3.13
C LEU A 46 -9.48 -1.48 -2.85
N TRP A 47 -9.33 -1.93 -1.60
CA TRP A 47 -8.47 -3.05 -1.24
C TRP A 47 -9.19 -4.41 -1.24
N ARG A 48 -10.48 -4.42 -0.87
CA ARG A 48 -11.31 -5.62 -0.67
C ARG A 48 -12.56 -5.67 -1.55
N GLY A 49 -12.66 -4.79 -2.53
CA GLY A 49 -13.73 -4.79 -3.53
C GLY A 49 -13.84 -6.10 -4.29
N GLY A 50 -14.89 -6.21 -5.10
CA GLY A 50 -15.03 -7.29 -6.09
C GLY A 50 -14.54 -6.85 -7.46
N GLU A 51 -14.82 -7.68 -8.47
CA GLU A 51 -14.51 -7.34 -9.87
C GLU A 51 -15.17 -6.02 -10.28
N GLU A 52 -16.36 -5.69 -9.77
CA GLU A 52 -17.03 -4.41 -9.99
C GLU A 52 -16.21 -3.16 -9.61
N VAL A 53 -15.19 -3.28 -8.74
CA VAL A 53 -14.32 -2.15 -8.38
C VAL A 53 -13.11 -2.04 -9.29
N TRP A 54 -12.58 -3.17 -9.78
CA TRP A 54 -11.28 -3.24 -10.46
C TRP A 54 -11.36 -3.77 -11.88
N TYR A 55 -12.56 -3.90 -12.45
CA TYR A 55 -12.77 -4.51 -13.76
C TYR A 55 -11.98 -3.82 -14.88
N GLN A 56 -11.72 -2.51 -14.75
CA GLN A 56 -10.96 -1.71 -15.70
C GLN A 56 -9.46 -2.05 -15.71
N ASN A 57 -8.95 -2.59 -14.62
CA ASN A 57 -7.52 -2.80 -14.43
C ASN A 57 -7.09 -4.15 -15.01
N PRO A 58 -5.91 -4.24 -15.65
CA PRO A 58 -5.33 -5.51 -16.07
C PRO A 58 -4.92 -6.36 -14.86
N LYS A 59 -4.70 -7.66 -15.07
CA LYS A 59 -4.07 -8.54 -14.07
C LYS A 59 -2.56 -8.53 -14.24
N PHE A 60 -1.83 -8.57 -13.13
CA PHE A 60 -0.37 -8.71 -13.12
C PHE A 60 0.37 -7.74 -14.05
N ALA A 61 -0.09 -6.49 -14.13
CA ALA A 61 0.54 -5.49 -14.98
C ALA A 61 1.56 -4.69 -14.15
N PRO A 62 2.85 -4.70 -14.50
CA PRO A 62 3.82 -3.81 -13.87
C PRO A 62 3.51 -2.31 -14.10
N PRO A 63 4.20 -1.42 -13.39
CA PRO A 63 4.10 0.02 -13.59
C PRO A 63 4.38 0.47 -15.02
N ALA A 64 3.65 1.48 -15.50
CA ALA A 64 3.82 2.05 -16.84
C ALA A 64 5.22 2.62 -17.07
N TRP A 65 5.86 3.17 -16.03
CA TRP A 65 7.20 3.75 -16.14
C TRP A 65 8.30 2.74 -16.49
N ILE A 66 8.04 1.42 -16.42
CA ILE A 66 8.98 0.41 -16.95
C ILE A 66 9.26 0.66 -18.44
N ASN A 67 8.30 1.21 -19.18
CA ASN A 67 8.50 1.61 -20.57
C ASN A 67 9.66 2.59 -20.75
N PHE A 68 10.01 3.42 -19.75
CA PHE A 68 11.14 4.36 -19.87
C PHE A 68 12.51 3.67 -19.82
N PHE A 69 12.60 2.49 -19.23
CA PHE A 69 13.84 1.75 -19.05
C PHE A 69 13.96 0.55 -19.99
N SER A 70 12.86 0.13 -20.62
CA SER A 70 12.83 -0.99 -21.55
C SER A 70 13.12 -0.56 -22.99
N SER A 71 13.90 -1.36 -23.70
CA SER A 71 14.14 -1.20 -25.15
C SER A 71 12.90 -1.54 -25.97
N LYS A 72 12.01 -2.39 -25.44
CA LYS A 72 10.71 -2.74 -26.03
C LYS A 72 9.57 -2.11 -25.22
N LYS A 73 8.58 -1.54 -25.89
CA LYS A 73 7.45 -0.85 -25.27
C LYS A 73 6.28 -1.80 -25.05
N TYR A 74 5.80 -1.85 -23.82
CA TYR A 74 4.63 -2.61 -23.39
C TYR A 74 3.37 -1.76 -23.54
N ALA A 75 2.28 -2.35 -24.06
CA ALA A 75 1.00 -1.67 -24.20
C ALA A 75 0.50 -1.16 -22.84
N GLU A 76 0.14 0.12 -22.78
CA GLU A 76 -0.42 0.72 -21.58
C GLU A 76 -1.93 0.49 -21.54
N SER A 77 -2.44 0.27 -20.34
CA SER A 77 -3.87 0.07 -20.11
C SER A 77 -4.61 1.40 -20.17
N PHE A 78 -5.80 1.40 -20.75
CA PHE A 78 -6.67 2.56 -20.75
C PHE A 78 -8.15 2.13 -20.77
N ALA A 79 -9.01 3.03 -20.30
CA ALA A 79 -10.45 2.88 -20.35
C ALA A 79 -11.07 4.18 -20.82
N VAL A 80 -12.04 4.11 -21.74
CA VAL A 80 -12.77 5.25 -22.28
C VAL A 80 -14.25 4.95 -22.34
N ARG A 81 -15.06 5.99 -22.18
CA ARG A 81 -16.50 5.89 -22.05
C ARG A 81 -17.20 6.97 -22.85
N THR A 82 -18.38 6.63 -23.32
CA THR A 82 -19.30 7.60 -23.94
C THR A 82 -19.93 8.52 -22.90
N SER A 83 -20.07 8.07 -21.64
CA SER A 83 -20.72 8.83 -20.57
C SER A 83 -19.88 9.95 -19.95
N ASP A 84 -18.55 9.88 -20.04
CA ASP A 84 -17.63 10.92 -19.54
C ASP A 84 -17.00 11.77 -20.67
N GLY A 85 -17.40 11.52 -21.92
CA GLY A 85 -16.93 12.25 -23.10
C GLY A 85 -15.54 11.85 -23.61
N THR A 86 -14.88 10.85 -23.01
CA THR A 86 -13.58 10.35 -23.50
C THR A 86 -13.70 9.55 -24.81
N MET A 87 -14.90 9.02 -25.10
CA MET A 87 -15.27 8.43 -26.38
C MET A 87 -16.30 9.32 -27.08
N THR A 88 -16.09 9.62 -28.36
CA THR A 88 -17.05 10.41 -29.15
C THR A 88 -18.35 9.63 -29.31
N LYS A 89 -19.48 10.31 -29.19
CA LYS A 89 -20.82 9.76 -29.41
C LYS A 89 -21.69 10.82 -30.09
N GLU A 90 -22.15 10.49 -31.29
CA GLU A 90 -23.10 11.29 -32.06
C GLU A 90 -24.43 10.53 -32.12
N VAL A 91 -25.52 11.22 -31.78
CA VAL A 91 -26.86 10.65 -31.84
C VAL A 91 -27.64 11.41 -32.91
N THR A 92 -28.07 10.71 -33.95
CA THR A 92 -28.89 11.25 -35.01
C THR A 92 -30.34 10.76 -34.82
N PRO A 93 -31.30 11.66 -34.55
CA PRO A 93 -32.70 11.29 -34.46
C PRO A 93 -33.23 10.77 -35.81
N GLY A 94 -33.92 9.65 -35.79
CA GLY A 94 -34.62 9.06 -36.93
C GLY A 94 -36.12 9.37 -36.92
N ALA A 95 -36.85 8.77 -37.86
CA ALA A 95 -38.31 8.84 -37.90
C ALA A 95 -38.94 7.94 -36.83
N GLU A 96 -40.15 8.27 -36.39
CA GLU A 96 -40.98 7.44 -35.49
C GLU A 96 -40.29 7.04 -34.17
N GLY A 97 -39.46 7.92 -33.60
CA GLY A 97 -38.80 7.67 -32.32
C GLY A 97 -37.59 6.74 -32.39
N THR A 98 -37.16 6.34 -33.60
CA THR A 98 -35.88 5.64 -33.78
C THR A 98 -34.71 6.62 -33.66
N SER A 99 -33.54 6.13 -33.26
CA SER A 99 -32.31 6.93 -33.27
C SER A 99 -31.13 6.08 -33.74
N THR A 100 -30.22 6.70 -34.48
CA THR A 100 -28.94 6.07 -34.82
C THR A 100 -27.84 6.71 -34.00
N MET A 101 -26.94 5.88 -33.49
CA MET A 101 -25.85 6.29 -32.64
C MET A 101 -24.54 5.91 -33.30
N SER A 102 -23.60 6.84 -33.41
CA SER A 102 -22.24 6.54 -33.84
C SER A 102 -21.29 6.91 -32.73
N SER A 103 -20.62 5.93 -32.15
CA SER A 103 -19.58 6.15 -31.15
C SER A 103 -18.24 5.74 -31.73
N SER A 104 -17.22 6.59 -31.56
CA SER A 104 -15.88 6.27 -32.04
C SER A 104 -14.79 6.64 -31.05
N TYR A 105 -13.75 5.83 -31.02
CA TYR A 105 -12.54 6.12 -30.26
C TYR A 105 -11.32 5.80 -31.10
N THR A 106 -10.40 6.76 -31.17
CA THR A 106 -9.17 6.66 -31.94
C THR A 106 -7.98 6.70 -30.99
N PHE A 107 -7.05 5.78 -31.14
CA PHE A 107 -5.84 5.73 -30.32
C PHE A 107 -4.63 5.31 -31.16
N ASP A 108 -3.46 5.79 -30.76
CA ASP A 108 -2.19 5.43 -31.40
C ASP A 108 -1.56 4.23 -30.70
N PHE A 109 -1.23 3.20 -31.47
CA PHE A 109 -0.59 1.99 -30.98
C PHE A 109 0.87 1.96 -31.44
N SER A 110 1.77 2.42 -30.57
CA SER A 110 3.21 2.50 -30.84
C SER A 110 4.04 1.43 -30.09
N TYR A 111 3.37 0.50 -29.43
CA TYR A 111 3.96 -0.53 -28.57
C TYR A 111 4.50 -1.73 -29.34
N ASP A 112 5.37 -2.52 -28.71
CA ASP A 112 5.97 -3.76 -29.25
C ASP A 112 5.25 -5.03 -28.76
N TYR A 113 4.45 -4.91 -27.71
CA TYR A 113 3.67 -6.01 -27.13
C TYR A 113 2.18 -5.70 -27.20
N TYR A 114 1.39 -6.72 -27.53
CA TYR A 114 -0.08 -6.65 -27.57
C TYR A 114 -0.66 -6.40 -26.17
N PRO A 115 -1.84 -5.75 -26.09
CA PRO A 115 -2.61 -5.74 -24.84
C PRO A 115 -2.98 -7.19 -24.44
N GLN A 116 -3.26 -7.39 -23.16
CA GLN A 116 -3.72 -8.66 -22.62
C GLN A 116 -5.16 -8.98 -23.04
N GLU A 117 -6.03 -7.97 -23.12
CA GLU A 117 -7.45 -8.14 -23.43
C GLU A 117 -8.08 -6.83 -23.93
N LEU A 118 -9.12 -6.97 -24.75
CA LEU A 118 -9.99 -5.87 -25.16
C LEU A 118 -11.44 -6.19 -24.73
N ILE A 119 -12.07 -5.27 -24.01
CA ILE A 119 -13.40 -5.48 -23.43
C ILE A 119 -14.31 -4.30 -23.76
N LEU A 120 -15.56 -4.60 -24.12
CA LEU A 120 -16.65 -3.63 -24.17
C LEU A 120 -17.64 -3.90 -23.04
N TYR A 121 -17.84 -2.90 -22.21
CA TYR A 121 -18.91 -2.85 -21.24
C TYR A 121 -20.03 -2.01 -21.85
N LEU A 122 -21.15 -2.66 -22.10
CA LEU A 122 -22.31 -2.08 -22.76
C LEU A 122 -23.41 -1.98 -21.73
N SER A 123 -24.05 -0.81 -21.68
CA SER A 123 -25.28 -0.61 -20.93
C SER A 123 -26.27 0.10 -21.83
N SER A 124 -27.53 -0.32 -21.74
CA SER A 124 -28.58 0.27 -22.55
C SER A 124 -29.82 0.57 -21.73
N THR A 125 -30.56 1.57 -22.16
CA THR A 125 -31.87 1.95 -21.61
C THR A 125 -32.91 1.72 -22.70
N TYR A 126 -33.92 0.92 -22.41
CA TYR A 126 -35.06 0.62 -23.28
C TYR A 126 -36.18 -0.02 -22.43
N GLU A 127 -37.43 0.12 -22.86
CA GLU A 127 -38.66 -0.49 -22.33
C GLU A 127 -38.93 -1.85 -22.99
N GLU A 128 -39.15 -1.88 -24.31
CA GLU A 128 -39.56 -3.10 -25.03
C GLU A 128 -38.54 -3.53 -26.08
N LYS A 129 -38.03 -2.58 -26.89
CA LYS A 129 -37.21 -2.91 -28.06
C LYS A 129 -35.73 -2.75 -27.78
N GLN A 130 -35.03 -3.87 -27.73
CA GLN A 130 -33.58 -3.90 -27.54
C GLN A 130 -32.84 -3.12 -28.65
N PRO A 131 -31.96 -2.18 -28.30
CA PRO A 131 -31.13 -1.53 -29.27
C PRO A 131 -30.09 -2.50 -29.83
N PHE A 132 -29.65 -2.25 -31.06
CA PHE A 132 -28.69 -3.09 -31.76
C PHE A 132 -27.40 -2.33 -32.05
N ILE A 133 -26.25 -2.98 -31.91
CA ILE A 133 -24.95 -2.39 -32.28
C ILE A 133 -24.18 -3.25 -33.27
N SER A 134 -23.40 -2.56 -34.09
CA SER A 134 -22.34 -3.12 -34.92
C SER A 134 -21.01 -2.49 -34.49
N VAL A 135 -20.06 -3.34 -34.13
CA VAL A 135 -18.72 -2.93 -33.71
C VAL A 135 -17.74 -3.25 -34.83
N GLU A 136 -16.99 -2.25 -35.28
CA GLU A 136 -15.97 -2.34 -36.31
C GLU A 136 -14.62 -1.83 -35.78
N TRP A 137 -13.56 -2.52 -36.20
CA TRP A 137 -12.18 -2.22 -35.86
C TRP A 137 -11.43 -1.82 -37.12
N LEU A 138 -11.00 -0.56 -37.15
CA LEU A 138 -10.24 0.03 -38.24
C LEU A 138 -8.76 -0.03 -37.90
N THR A 139 -7.99 -0.65 -38.78
CA THR A 139 -6.55 -0.84 -38.63
C THR A 139 -5.76 0.23 -39.39
N PRO A 140 -4.49 0.51 -39.03
CA PRO A 140 -3.65 1.52 -39.68
C PRO A 140 -3.41 1.28 -41.18
N ASP A 141 -3.46 0.02 -41.61
CA ASP A 141 -3.33 -0.41 -43.01
C ASP A 141 -4.66 -0.32 -43.81
N GLY A 142 -5.72 0.24 -43.21
CA GLY A 142 -6.99 0.53 -43.87
C GLY A 142 -8.01 -0.62 -43.86
N ARG A 143 -7.72 -1.75 -43.21
CA ARG A 143 -8.71 -2.84 -43.09
C ARG A 143 -9.83 -2.46 -42.13
N LYS A 144 -11.02 -2.93 -42.44
CA LYS A 144 -12.21 -2.84 -41.58
C LYS A 144 -12.60 -4.23 -41.12
N ILE A 145 -12.36 -4.51 -39.84
CA ILE A 145 -12.66 -5.80 -39.23
C ILE A 145 -13.93 -5.64 -38.41
N ARG A 146 -15.04 -6.23 -38.88
CA ARG A 146 -16.26 -6.29 -38.07
C ARG A 146 -16.05 -7.22 -36.89
N ILE A 147 -16.10 -6.70 -35.67
CA ILE A 147 -15.92 -7.44 -34.44
C ILE A 147 -17.18 -8.24 -34.14
N VAL A 148 -18.30 -7.55 -33.89
CA VAL A 148 -19.56 -8.18 -33.50
C VAL A 148 -20.76 -7.36 -33.92
N ASN A 149 -21.88 -8.06 -34.13
CA ASN A 149 -23.20 -7.51 -34.33
C ASN A 149 -24.12 -8.16 -33.28
N LEU A 150 -24.69 -7.36 -32.38
CA LEU A 150 -25.50 -7.89 -31.28
C LEU A 150 -26.59 -6.91 -30.84
N ALA A 151 -27.69 -7.47 -30.34
CA ALA A 151 -28.67 -6.73 -29.55
C ALA A 151 -28.09 -6.54 -28.14
N VAL A 152 -28.15 -5.31 -27.63
CA VAL A 152 -27.54 -4.93 -26.36
C VAL A 152 -28.60 -5.09 -25.26
N SER A 153 -28.34 -5.94 -24.27
CA SER A 153 -29.18 -6.00 -23.08
C SER A 153 -28.90 -4.82 -22.13
N GLN A 154 -29.67 -4.67 -21.06
CA GLN A 154 -29.50 -3.56 -20.10
C GLN A 154 -28.05 -3.44 -19.57
N LYS A 155 -27.38 -4.57 -19.32
CA LYS A 155 -25.95 -4.65 -19.00
C LYS A 155 -25.34 -5.87 -19.66
N GLN A 156 -24.30 -5.67 -20.45
CA GLN A 156 -23.62 -6.72 -21.18
C GLN A 156 -22.11 -6.47 -21.20
N THR A 157 -21.32 -7.51 -21.01
CA THR A 157 -19.86 -7.47 -21.19
C THR A 157 -19.50 -8.31 -22.40
N TYR A 158 -18.76 -7.71 -23.33
CA TYR A 158 -18.25 -8.38 -24.51
C TYR A 158 -16.72 -8.42 -24.45
N ARG A 159 -16.13 -9.62 -24.42
CA ARG A 159 -14.68 -9.83 -24.38
C ARG A 159 -14.22 -10.37 -25.73
N PHE A 160 -13.26 -9.70 -26.35
CA PHE A 160 -12.86 -9.99 -27.72
C PHE A 160 -12.23 -11.38 -27.82
N SER A 161 -11.39 -11.76 -26.85
CA SER A 161 -10.74 -13.07 -26.80
C SER A 161 -11.70 -14.26 -26.64
N GLN A 162 -12.94 -14.03 -26.19
CA GLN A 162 -13.92 -15.08 -25.89
C GLN A 162 -14.93 -15.31 -27.03
N ASP A 163 -14.94 -14.48 -28.06
CA ASP A 163 -15.90 -14.60 -29.16
C ASP A 163 -15.46 -15.66 -30.19
N GLN A 164 -16.21 -16.76 -30.26
CA GLN A 164 -15.93 -17.85 -31.19
C GLN A 164 -16.11 -17.47 -32.66
N LYS A 165 -17.09 -16.60 -32.99
CA LYS A 165 -17.32 -16.15 -34.37
C LYS A 165 -16.18 -15.26 -34.84
N LEU A 166 -15.62 -14.44 -33.95
CA LEU A 166 -14.46 -13.60 -34.21
C LEU A 166 -13.20 -14.45 -34.41
N LYS A 167 -12.97 -15.47 -33.58
CA LYS A 167 -11.91 -16.48 -33.78
C LYS A 167 -11.99 -17.14 -35.15
N THR A 168 -13.17 -17.63 -35.53
CA THR A 168 -13.39 -18.23 -36.85
C THR A 168 -13.16 -17.25 -37.99
N LYS A 169 -13.60 -15.99 -37.84
CA LYS A 169 -13.42 -14.94 -38.85
C LYS A 169 -11.95 -14.59 -39.05
N LEU A 170 -11.19 -14.48 -37.96
CA LEU A 170 -9.76 -14.17 -37.97
C LEU A 170 -8.88 -15.40 -38.23
N ARG A 171 -9.47 -16.61 -38.27
CA ARG A 171 -8.78 -17.89 -38.45
C ARG A 171 -7.66 -18.11 -37.42
N THR A 172 -7.92 -17.73 -36.17
CA THR A 172 -6.97 -17.84 -35.05
C THR A 172 -7.70 -18.16 -33.76
N ASP A 173 -7.00 -18.80 -32.82
CA ASP A 173 -7.46 -18.95 -31.44
C ASP A 173 -7.09 -17.74 -30.56
N ASP A 174 -6.07 -16.98 -30.96
CA ASP A 174 -5.60 -15.79 -30.26
C ASP A 174 -6.02 -14.52 -31.01
N VAL A 175 -7.17 -13.97 -30.58
CA VAL A 175 -7.83 -12.84 -31.23
C VAL A 175 -7.01 -11.56 -31.11
N ILE A 176 -6.38 -11.33 -29.96
CA ILE A 176 -5.79 -10.03 -29.66
C ILE A 176 -4.59 -9.75 -30.59
N PRO A 177 -3.58 -10.62 -30.72
CA PRO A 177 -2.52 -10.43 -31.70
C PRO A 177 -3.02 -10.30 -33.14
N ALA A 178 -4.04 -11.06 -33.53
CA ALA A 178 -4.56 -11.00 -34.90
C ALA A 178 -5.24 -9.66 -35.25
N LEU A 179 -5.75 -8.92 -34.26
CA LEU A 179 -6.32 -7.58 -34.47
C LEU A 179 -5.24 -6.51 -34.67
N PHE A 180 -4.04 -6.74 -34.16
CA PHE A 180 -2.91 -5.80 -34.24
C PHE A 180 -1.85 -6.21 -35.26
N SER A 181 -2.01 -7.35 -35.92
CA SER A 181 -1.02 -7.88 -36.85
C SER A 181 -1.52 -7.97 -38.29
N ASP A 182 -0.56 -7.99 -39.20
CA ASP A 182 -0.76 -8.34 -40.60
C ASP A 182 -1.14 -9.84 -40.70
N PRO A 183 -2.25 -10.20 -41.37
CA PRO A 183 -2.69 -11.59 -41.47
C PRO A 183 -1.78 -12.49 -42.30
N GLU A 184 -1.03 -11.92 -43.25
CA GLU A 184 -0.14 -12.66 -44.15
C GLU A 184 1.23 -12.83 -43.53
N THR A 185 1.78 -11.74 -42.95
CA THR A 185 3.14 -11.76 -42.42
C THR A 185 3.21 -12.05 -40.92
N GLY A 186 2.09 -11.95 -40.20
CA GLY A 186 2.01 -12.10 -38.75
C GLY A 186 2.71 -10.99 -37.97
N ARG A 187 3.19 -9.94 -38.65
CA ARG A 187 3.95 -8.85 -38.04
C ARG A 187 3.00 -7.84 -37.41
N LEU A 188 3.39 -7.36 -36.23
CA LEU A 188 2.70 -6.27 -35.53
C LEU A 188 2.67 -5.00 -36.39
N ILE A 189 1.49 -4.41 -36.50
CA ILE A 189 1.27 -3.13 -37.19
C ILE A 189 1.15 -2.05 -36.12
N LYS A 190 1.99 -1.02 -36.23
CA LYS A 190 1.92 0.17 -35.38
C LYS A 190 1.20 1.28 -36.11
N GLY A 191 0.55 2.16 -35.35
CA GLY A 191 -0.11 3.35 -35.86
C GLY A 191 -1.50 3.53 -35.28
N THR A 192 -2.31 4.30 -35.98
CA THR A 192 -3.63 4.73 -35.50
C THR A 192 -4.70 3.67 -35.74
N TYR A 193 -5.27 3.19 -34.64
CA TYR A 193 -6.44 2.31 -34.64
C TYR A 193 -7.70 3.11 -34.29
N GLN A 194 -8.83 2.71 -34.85
CA GLN A 194 -10.12 3.30 -34.50
C GLN A 194 -11.15 2.20 -34.23
N LEU A 195 -11.79 2.30 -33.07
CA LEU A 195 -12.97 1.53 -32.72
C LEU A 195 -14.19 2.33 -33.13
N LEU A 196 -14.99 1.80 -34.05
CA LEU A 196 -16.24 2.40 -34.52
C LEU A 196 -17.41 1.53 -34.08
N ILE A 197 -18.39 2.15 -33.43
CA ILE A 197 -19.59 1.48 -32.93
C ILE A 197 -20.79 2.21 -33.49
N THR A 198 -21.54 1.53 -34.36
CA THR A 198 -22.78 2.06 -34.91
C THR A 198 -23.95 1.34 -34.26
N GLY A 199 -24.83 2.08 -33.60
CA GLY A 199 -26.02 1.61 -32.92
C GLY A 199 -27.30 2.09 -33.57
N ALA A 200 -28.38 1.33 -33.39
CA ALA A 200 -29.74 1.72 -33.70
C ALA A 200 -30.63 1.44 -32.49
N ALA A 201 -31.35 2.47 -32.03
CA ALA A 201 -32.39 2.40 -31.03
C ALA A 201 -33.76 2.48 -31.71
N PHE A 202 -34.72 1.70 -31.24
CA PHE A 202 -35.99 1.46 -31.94
C PHE A 202 -37.21 2.08 -31.26
N GLU A 203 -36.99 2.90 -30.23
CA GLU A 203 -38.01 3.57 -29.43
C GLU A 203 -37.45 4.86 -28.81
N PRO A 204 -38.33 5.82 -28.43
CA PRO A 204 -37.94 7.06 -27.79
C PRO A 204 -37.17 6.82 -26.48
N ASP A 205 -36.28 7.74 -26.13
CA ASP A 205 -35.47 7.70 -24.90
C ASP A 205 -34.54 6.48 -24.74
N SER A 206 -34.47 5.60 -25.76
CA SER A 206 -33.53 4.49 -25.76
C SER A 206 -32.11 4.98 -26.01
N ASP A 207 -31.20 4.56 -25.14
CA ASP A 207 -29.80 4.97 -25.18
C ASP A 207 -28.84 3.79 -25.01
N ILE A 208 -27.64 3.93 -25.57
CA ILE A 208 -26.55 2.96 -25.46
C ILE A 208 -25.32 3.68 -24.93
N ASN A 209 -24.85 3.25 -23.76
CA ASN A 209 -23.60 3.69 -23.17
C ASN A 209 -22.56 2.58 -23.34
N VAL A 210 -21.47 2.96 -24.00
CA VAL A 210 -20.31 2.10 -24.22
C VAL A 210 -19.15 2.57 -23.37
N GLU A 211 -18.50 1.60 -22.74
CA GLU A 211 -17.18 1.71 -22.15
C GLU A 211 -16.25 0.70 -22.83
N PHE A 212 -15.15 1.19 -23.40
CA PHE A 212 -14.09 0.39 -24.01
C PHE A 212 -12.87 0.37 -23.10
N VAL A 213 -12.43 -0.84 -22.75
CA VAL A 213 -11.28 -1.07 -21.87
C VAL A 213 -10.24 -1.90 -22.62
N SER A 214 -9.03 -1.35 -22.71
CA SER A 214 -7.84 -2.06 -23.15
C SER A 214 -7.01 -2.42 -21.93
N HIS A 215 -6.93 -3.71 -21.61
CA HIS A 215 -6.01 -4.21 -20.58
C HIS A 215 -4.63 -4.32 -21.19
N GLY A 216 -3.78 -3.33 -20.95
CA GLY A 216 -2.39 -3.35 -21.37
C GLY A 216 -1.54 -4.32 -20.56
N GLN A 217 -0.27 -4.41 -20.93
CA GLN A 217 0.74 -5.15 -20.17
C GLN A 217 1.33 -4.34 -19.02
N VAL A 218 1.15 -3.02 -19.03
CA VAL A 218 1.55 -2.14 -17.92
C VAL A 218 0.38 -1.25 -17.49
N TYR A 219 0.42 -0.78 -16.25
CA TYR A 219 -0.63 0.04 -15.66
C TYR A 219 -0.10 1.00 -14.60
N GLY A 220 -0.52 2.27 -14.67
CA GLY A 220 -0.36 3.24 -13.59
C GLY A 220 1.07 3.42 -13.05
N LEU A 221 1.17 3.93 -11.83
CA LEU A 221 2.45 4.23 -11.17
C LEU A 221 3.05 3.03 -10.42
N ALA A 222 2.22 2.12 -9.94
CA ALA A 222 2.61 0.97 -9.10
C ALA A 222 2.21 -0.38 -9.71
N GLY A 223 1.55 -0.38 -10.86
CA GLY A 223 1.03 -1.61 -11.44
C GLY A 223 -0.18 -2.18 -10.71
N THR A 224 -0.51 -3.41 -11.07
CA THR A 224 -1.65 -4.16 -10.54
C THR A 224 -1.26 -5.55 -10.10
N ASP A 225 -2.07 -6.15 -9.24
CA ASP A 225 -1.87 -7.50 -8.76
C ASP A 225 -2.72 -8.57 -9.49
N GLN A 226 -2.76 -9.79 -8.96
CA GLN A 226 -3.57 -10.90 -9.46
C GLN A 226 -5.07 -10.60 -9.49
N ALA A 227 -5.54 -9.76 -8.57
CA ALA A 227 -6.92 -9.39 -8.38
C ALA A 227 -7.30 -8.10 -9.14
N ARG A 228 -6.37 -7.54 -9.92
CA ARG A 228 -6.50 -6.26 -10.65
C ARG A 228 -6.48 -5.04 -9.73
N ARG A 229 -6.11 -5.20 -8.45
CA ARG A 229 -6.03 -4.07 -7.52
C ARG A 229 -4.88 -3.17 -7.93
N ASP A 230 -5.12 -1.87 -7.92
CA ASP A 230 -4.08 -0.87 -8.12
C ASP A 230 -3.19 -0.82 -6.87
N LEU A 231 -1.90 -1.15 -7.03
CA LEU A 231 -0.95 -1.23 -5.93
C LEU A 231 -0.62 0.14 -5.33
N ILE A 232 -0.97 1.25 -5.99
CA ILE A 232 -0.75 2.58 -5.40
C ILE A 232 -1.55 2.78 -4.12
N VAL A 233 -2.74 2.18 -4.05
CA VAL A 233 -3.65 2.29 -2.90
C VAL A 233 -3.00 1.70 -1.65
N PRO A 234 -2.59 0.42 -1.63
CA PRO A 234 -1.97 -0.16 -0.44
C PRO A 234 -0.55 0.35 -0.16
N LEU A 235 0.18 0.86 -1.15
CA LEU A 235 1.47 1.52 -0.90
C LEU A 235 1.28 2.83 -0.14
N LEU A 236 0.29 3.66 -0.52
CA LEU A 236 -0.03 4.88 0.19
C LEU A 236 -0.63 4.61 1.57
N TRP A 237 -1.68 3.76 1.64
CA TRP A 237 -2.35 3.46 2.90
C TRP A 237 -1.58 2.54 3.85
N GLY A 238 -0.59 1.80 3.36
CA GLY A 238 0.34 1.09 4.23
C GLY A 238 1.20 2.03 5.06
N THR A 239 1.46 3.26 4.59
CA THR A 239 2.27 4.27 5.30
C THR A 239 1.70 4.67 6.67
N PRO A 240 0.44 5.15 6.79
CA PRO A 240 -0.13 5.49 8.10
C PRO A 240 -0.22 4.28 9.03
N VAL A 241 -0.50 3.08 8.48
CA VAL A 241 -0.60 1.85 9.28
C VAL A 241 0.77 1.44 9.83
N ALA A 242 1.80 1.42 8.99
CA ALA A 242 3.18 1.13 9.38
C ALA A 242 3.67 2.13 10.43
N LEU A 243 3.49 3.43 10.20
CA LEU A 243 3.87 4.47 11.16
C LEU A 243 3.12 4.33 12.49
N ALA A 244 1.80 4.11 12.45
CA ALA A 244 1.00 3.93 13.66
C ALA A 244 1.47 2.71 14.45
N PHE A 245 1.64 1.55 13.81
CA PHE A 245 2.10 0.34 14.47
C PHE A 245 3.50 0.54 15.07
N GLY A 246 4.46 1.01 14.27
CA GLY A 246 5.84 1.20 14.71
C GLY A 246 5.99 2.23 15.83
N LEU A 247 5.34 3.38 15.72
CA LEU A 247 5.41 4.45 16.72
C LEU A 247 4.70 4.07 18.01
N LEU A 248 3.50 3.49 17.94
CA LEU A 248 2.75 3.11 19.13
C LEU A 248 3.41 1.93 19.85
N ALA A 249 3.93 0.94 19.12
CA ALA A 249 4.67 -0.18 19.70
C ALA A 249 5.94 0.31 20.40
N SER A 250 6.73 1.16 19.73
CA SER A 250 7.96 1.72 20.28
C SER A 250 7.71 2.62 21.49
N LEU A 251 6.75 3.54 21.39
CA LEU A 251 6.38 4.44 22.48
C LEU A 251 5.82 3.66 23.67
N GLY A 252 4.84 2.80 23.43
CA GLY A 252 4.19 2.00 24.47
C GLY A 252 5.19 1.12 25.21
N THR A 253 6.03 0.40 24.47
CA THR A 253 7.07 -0.46 25.06
C THR A 253 8.07 0.36 25.85
N SER A 254 8.70 1.38 25.23
CA SER A 254 9.78 2.14 25.86
C SER A 254 9.34 2.84 27.15
N VAL A 255 8.15 3.45 27.14
CA VAL A 255 7.60 4.15 28.31
C VAL A 255 7.25 3.17 29.42
N LEU A 256 6.53 2.07 29.10
CA LEU A 256 6.13 1.09 30.11
C LEU A 256 7.34 0.38 30.73
N THR A 257 8.30 -0.05 29.91
CA THR A 257 9.56 -0.65 30.37
C THR A 257 10.33 0.28 31.29
N MET A 258 10.45 1.58 30.95
CA MET A 258 11.11 2.56 31.81
C MET A 258 10.38 2.72 33.14
N VAL A 259 9.06 2.92 33.11
CA VAL A 259 8.26 3.14 34.33
C VAL A 259 8.38 1.93 35.25
N ILE A 260 8.26 0.72 34.72
CA ILE A 260 8.40 -0.53 35.48
C ILE A 260 9.81 -0.65 36.06
N ALA A 261 10.86 -0.38 35.29
CA ALA A 261 12.23 -0.40 35.79
C ALA A 261 12.47 0.65 36.90
N ALA A 262 11.96 1.87 36.73
CA ALA A 262 12.09 2.95 37.72
C ALA A 262 11.39 2.59 39.04
N VAL A 263 10.17 2.06 38.95
CA VAL A 263 9.39 1.59 40.11
C VAL A 263 10.11 0.44 40.81
N GLY A 264 10.55 -0.57 40.07
CA GLY A 264 11.32 -1.70 40.62
C GLY A 264 12.57 -1.24 41.36
N THR A 265 13.38 -0.39 40.73
CA THR A 265 14.62 0.11 41.34
C THR A 265 14.38 1.04 42.54
N TRP A 266 13.32 1.86 42.49
CA TRP A 266 12.99 2.77 43.60
C TRP A 266 12.57 2.02 44.86
N TYR A 267 11.57 1.15 44.73
CA TYR A 267 11.04 0.42 45.89
C TYR A 267 11.92 -0.74 46.33
N GLY A 268 12.67 -1.36 45.41
CA GLY A 268 13.57 -2.46 45.73
C GLY A 268 12.85 -3.69 46.29
N GLY A 269 13.61 -4.54 46.98
CA GLY A 269 13.08 -5.70 47.71
C GLY A 269 12.27 -6.65 46.81
N TRP A 270 11.11 -7.07 47.30
CA TRP A 270 10.25 -8.03 46.60
C TRP A 270 9.66 -7.50 45.29
N ILE A 271 9.49 -6.17 45.14
CA ILE A 271 8.93 -5.57 43.91
C ILE A 271 9.95 -5.69 42.78
N ASP A 272 11.21 -5.32 43.04
CA ASP A 272 12.30 -5.47 42.08
C ASP A 272 12.51 -6.95 41.72
N GLU A 273 12.53 -7.83 42.73
CA GLU A 273 12.67 -9.27 42.53
C GLU A 273 11.54 -9.83 41.64
N LEU A 274 10.28 -9.48 41.90
CA LEU A 274 9.14 -9.92 41.08
C LEU A 274 9.30 -9.46 39.63
N ILE A 275 9.68 -8.20 39.41
CA ILE A 275 9.92 -7.66 38.05
C ILE A 275 11.06 -8.43 37.37
N GLN A 276 12.16 -8.74 38.07
CA GLN A 276 13.25 -9.55 37.52
C GLN A 276 12.77 -10.95 37.15
N ARG A 277 11.99 -11.63 38.01
CA ARG A 277 11.45 -12.96 37.72
C ARG A 277 10.51 -12.98 36.51
N ILE A 278 9.60 -12.00 36.41
CA ILE A 278 8.73 -11.87 35.23
C ILE A 278 9.59 -11.63 33.97
N THR A 279 10.63 -10.81 34.06
CA THR A 279 11.58 -10.55 32.96
C THR A 279 12.32 -11.81 32.53
N GLU A 280 12.83 -12.59 33.48
CA GLU A 280 13.51 -13.85 33.20
C GLU A 280 12.59 -14.86 32.50
N ILE A 281 11.34 -14.97 32.96
CA ILE A 281 10.34 -15.83 32.31
C ILE A 281 10.06 -15.34 30.88
N ASN A 282 9.82 -14.04 30.70
CA ASN A 282 9.47 -13.47 29.40
C ASN A 282 10.60 -13.62 28.37
N LEU A 283 11.87 -13.54 28.78
CA LEU A 283 13.02 -13.72 27.89
C LEU A 283 13.17 -15.16 27.35
N VAL A 284 12.56 -16.15 28.01
CA VAL A 284 12.56 -17.56 27.56
C VAL A 284 11.37 -17.84 26.62
N LEU A 285 10.35 -16.99 26.63
CA LEU A 285 9.16 -17.17 25.79
C LEU A 285 9.48 -16.95 24.30
N PRO A 286 8.97 -17.82 23.41
CA PRO A 286 9.18 -17.68 21.97
C PRO A 286 8.27 -16.56 21.41
N PHE A 287 8.81 -15.34 21.35
CA PHE A 287 8.07 -14.13 20.98
C PHE A 287 7.22 -14.29 19.70
N LEU A 288 7.84 -14.72 18.60
CA LEU A 288 7.12 -14.91 17.33
C LEU A 288 6.06 -16.00 17.43
N SER A 289 6.36 -17.12 18.10
CA SER A 289 5.41 -18.23 18.24
C SER A 289 4.15 -17.84 19.00
N ILE A 290 4.27 -16.99 20.03
CA ILE A 290 3.10 -16.46 20.76
C ILE A 290 2.26 -15.56 19.84
N LEU A 291 2.89 -14.66 19.09
CA LEU A 291 2.16 -13.81 18.14
C LEU A 291 1.48 -14.63 17.03
N ILE A 292 2.14 -15.69 16.55
CA ILE A 292 1.54 -16.64 15.60
C ILE A 292 0.32 -17.33 16.22
N MET A 293 0.42 -17.79 17.46
CA MET A 293 -0.70 -18.41 18.17
C MET A 293 -1.89 -17.45 18.32
N ILE A 294 -1.64 -16.19 18.68
CA ILE A 294 -2.68 -15.17 18.80
C ILE A 294 -3.32 -14.87 17.43
N GLY A 295 -2.49 -14.66 16.39
CA GLY A 295 -2.99 -14.39 15.04
C GLY A 295 -3.79 -15.56 14.45
N THR A 296 -3.44 -16.80 14.82
CA THR A 296 -4.08 -18.01 14.30
C THR A 296 -5.37 -18.36 15.03
N PHE A 297 -5.35 -18.31 16.37
CA PHE A 297 -6.46 -18.84 17.20
C PHE A 297 -7.35 -17.76 17.79
N TYR A 298 -6.91 -16.49 17.83
CA TYR A 298 -7.66 -15.43 18.49
C TYR A 298 -8.09 -14.32 17.53
N SER A 299 -7.15 -13.57 16.96
CA SER A 299 -7.50 -12.47 16.04
C SER A 299 -6.31 -12.04 15.20
N ARG A 300 -6.55 -11.80 13.90
CA ARG A 300 -5.61 -11.15 12.97
C ARG A 300 -5.73 -9.62 12.93
N SER A 301 -6.52 -9.03 13.84
CA SER A 301 -6.61 -7.57 13.94
C SER A 301 -5.24 -6.97 14.25
N ILE A 302 -4.81 -6.01 13.45
CA ILE A 302 -3.51 -5.34 13.65
C ILE A 302 -3.39 -4.73 15.06
N TRP A 303 -4.51 -4.25 15.62
CA TRP A 303 -4.55 -3.62 16.93
C TRP A 303 -4.43 -4.62 18.08
N VAL A 304 -4.95 -5.84 17.90
CA VAL A 304 -4.78 -6.94 18.86
C VAL A 304 -3.33 -7.40 18.86
N ILE A 305 -2.74 -7.58 17.66
CA ILE A 305 -1.33 -7.93 17.50
C ILE A 305 -0.41 -6.83 18.06
N LEU A 306 -0.75 -5.55 17.88
CA LEU A 306 -0.03 -4.42 18.48
C LEU A 306 -0.08 -4.50 20.01
N GLY A 307 -1.24 -4.72 20.60
CA GLY A 307 -1.39 -4.87 22.05
C GLY A 307 -0.56 -6.02 22.61
N ALA A 308 -0.63 -7.19 21.96
CA ALA A 308 0.18 -8.35 22.34
C ALA A 308 1.69 -8.07 22.20
N THR A 309 2.09 -7.42 21.11
CA THR A 309 3.48 -7.01 20.85
C THR A 309 3.99 -6.10 21.96
N ILE A 310 3.22 -5.08 22.35
CA ILE A 310 3.58 -4.18 23.45
C ILE A 310 3.72 -4.99 24.74
N LEU A 311 2.73 -5.79 25.12
CA LEU A 311 2.74 -6.56 26.38
C LEU A 311 3.95 -7.48 26.49
N LEU A 312 4.27 -8.22 25.42
CA LEU A 312 5.42 -9.13 25.39
C LEU A 312 6.76 -8.38 25.35
N SER A 313 6.78 -7.13 24.85
CA SER A 313 8.01 -6.34 24.72
C SER A 313 8.33 -5.50 25.96
N ILE A 314 7.41 -5.41 26.94
CA ILE A 314 7.64 -4.69 28.20
C ILE A 314 8.81 -5.29 28.98
N PHE A 315 8.78 -6.61 29.18
CA PHE A 315 9.69 -7.34 30.06
C PHE A 315 10.91 -7.89 29.31
N THR A 316 11.70 -6.99 28.75
CA THR A 316 12.89 -7.33 27.94
C THR A 316 14.19 -7.02 28.68
N GLY A 317 15.33 -7.32 28.06
CA GLY A 317 16.65 -6.97 28.57
C GLY A 317 16.82 -5.47 28.88
N ALA A 318 16.01 -4.60 28.25
CA ALA A 318 15.98 -3.17 28.54
C ALA A 318 15.65 -2.86 30.01
N ILE A 319 14.81 -3.67 30.69
CA ILE A 319 14.56 -3.52 32.14
C ILE A 319 15.85 -3.61 32.93
N LYS A 320 16.72 -4.59 32.61
CA LYS A 320 17.99 -4.80 33.31
C LYS A 320 18.96 -3.63 33.07
N GLY A 321 19.00 -3.10 31.84
CA GLY A 321 19.77 -1.92 31.49
C GLY A 321 19.31 -0.66 32.24
N TYR A 322 18.01 -0.36 32.20
CA TYR A 322 17.44 0.79 32.90
C TYR A 322 17.60 0.68 34.41
N ARG A 323 17.43 -0.51 34.98
CA ARG A 323 17.67 -0.79 36.40
C ARG A 323 19.08 -0.39 36.83
N SER A 324 20.10 -0.78 36.07
CA SER A 324 21.50 -0.39 36.37
C SER A 324 21.69 1.13 36.44
N ILE A 325 21.08 1.85 35.51
CA ILE A 325 21.19 3.31 35.46
C ILE A 325 20.36 3.96 36.57
N PHE A 326 19.16 3.45 36.85
CA PHE A 326 18.32 3.95 37.94
C PHE A 326 18.95 3.76 39.31
N PHE A 327 19.73 2.69 39.54
CA PHE A 327 20.48 2.55 40.79
C PHE A 327 21.51 3.67 40.95
N GLN A 328 22.26 3.98 39.89
CA GLN A 328 23.22 5.09 39.93
C GLN A 328 22.53 6.44 40.19
N VAL A 329 21.36 6.64 39.57
CA VAL A 329 20.56 7.86 39.75
C VAL A 329 19.98 7.96 41.17
N LYS A 330 19.51 6.84 41.74
CA LYS A 330 18.92 6.77 43.07
C LYS A 330 19.91 7.18 44.17
N GLU A 331 21.19 6.86 44.01
CA GLU A 331 22.28 7.19 44.95
C GLU A 331 22.83 8.63 44.79
N SER A 332 22.20 9.47 43.96
CA SER A 332 22.68 10.83 43.72
C SER A 332 22.26 11.83 44.80
N LEU A 333 23.13 12.80 45.10
CA LEU A 333 22.93 13.82 46.14
C LEU A 333 21.63 14.64 45.98
N TYR A 334 21.17 14.88 44.75
CA TYR A 334 19.93 15.64 44.53
C TYR A 334 18.67 14.84 44.87
N ILE A 335 18.72 13.51 44.79
CA ILE A 335 17.64 12.63 45.26
C ILE A 335 17.61 12.60 46.78
N GLU A 336 18.78 12.55 47.42
CA GLU A 336 18.90 12.67 48.88
C GLU A 336 18.36 14.01 49.39
N ALA A 337 18.75 15.12 48.75
CA ALA A 337 18.20 16.44 49.07
C ALA A 337 16.68 16.49 48.89
N ALA A 338 16.15 15.96 47.78
CA ALA A 338 14.70 15.92 47.55
C ALA A 338 13.96 15.15 48.65
N ARG A 339 14.53 14.04 49.14
CA ARG A 339 13.99 13.30 50.30
C ARG A 339 14.03 14.12 51.59
N ALA A 340 15.14 14.80 51.86
CA ALA A 340 15.27 15.67 53.04
C ALA A 340 14.26 16.83 53.04
N TYR A 341 13.89 17.34 51.87
CA TYR A 341 12.82 18.34 51.69
C TYR A 341 11.39 17.75 51.71
N GLY A 342 11.22 16.47 52.03
CA GLY A 342 9.91 15.83 52.17
C GLY A 342 9.22 15.46 50.87
N ALA A 343 9.95 15.30 49.76
CA ALA A 343 9.36 14.79 48.51
C ALA A 343 8.83 13.35 48.71
N SER A 344 7.57 13.11 48.33
CA SER A 344 6.96 11.78 48.41
C SER A 344 7.58 10.81 47.39
N ASN A 345 7.49 9.50 47.67
CA ASN A 345 8.02 8.45 46.79
C ASN A 345 7.55 8.58 45.32
N PRO A 346 6.24 8.75 45.02
CA PRO A 346 5.80 8.94 43.63
C PRO A 346 6.38 10.23 43.02
N ARG A 347 6.49 11.30 43.81
CA ARG A 347 7.10 12.55 43.36
C ARG A 347 8.55 12.33 42.94
N ILE A 348 9.32 11.55 43.71
CA ILE A 348 10.72 11.24 43.38
C ILE A 348 10.81 10.39 42.10
N VAL A 349 9.98 9.35 41.97
CA VAL A 349 9.97 8.49 40.77
C VAL A 349 9.65 9.28 39.51
N PHE A 350 8.53 10.02 39.50
CA PHE A 350 8.02 10.65 38.28
C PHE A 350 8.63 12.02 37.96
N LEU A 351 9.11 12.76 38.96
CA LEU A 351 9.69 14.10 38.74
C LEU A 351 11.22 14.15 38.79
N TYR A 352 11.89 13.12 39.34
CA TYR A 352 13.35 13.14 39.48
C TYR A 352 14.03 11.96 38.78
N LEU A 353 13.60 10.72 39.02
CA LEU A 353 14.22 9.52 38.40
C LEU A 353 13.91 9.43 36.90
N ILE A 354 12.63 9.31 36.54
CA ILE A 354 12.19 9.14 35.15
C ILE A 354 12.66 10.29 34.25
N PRO A 355 12.47 11.58 34.62
CA PRO A 355 12.89 12.69 33.76
C PRO A 355 14.39 12.73 33.48
N ARG A 356 15.22 12.20 34.40
CA ARG A 356 16.67 12.10 34.21
C ARG A 356 17.05 11.13 33.09
N MET A 357 16.22 10.13 32.83
CA MET A 357 16.44 9.09 31.82
C MET A 357 15.87 9.43 30.44
N ILE A 358 14.95 10.39 30.34
CA ILE A 358 14.32 10.78 29.07
C ILE A 358 15.32 11.03 27.93
N PRO A 359 16.46 11.75 28.14
CA PRO A 359 17.45 11.96 27.09
C PRO A 359 18.01 10.65 26.51
N LEU A 360 18.15 9.60 27.33
CA LEU A 360 18.63 8.29 26.90
C LEU A 360 17.53 7.46 26.21
N LEU A 361 16.26 7.73 26.51
CA LEU A 361 15.14 7.01 25.91
C LEU A 361 14.81 7.48 24.50
N ILE A 362 14.87 8.78 24.24
CA ILE A 362 14.43 9.36 22.97
C ILE A 362 15.13 8.69 21.76
N PRO A 363 16.46 8.52 21.75
CA PRO A 363 17.15 7.84 20.66
C PRO A 363 16.73 6.37 20.53
N GLY A 364 16.61 5.65 21.66
CA GLY A 364 16.23 4.24 21.67
C GLY A 364 14.82 4.00 21.14
N LEU A 365 13.87 4.87 21.52
CA LEU A 365 12.49 4.84 21.01
C LEU A 365 12.47 5.03 19.49
N VAL A 366 13.14 6.07 18.98
CA VAL A 366 13.17 6.33 17.53
C VAL A 366 13.82 5.18 16.77
N SER A 367 14.94 4.64 17.28
CA SER A 367 15.63 3.49 16.69
C SER A 367 14.85 2.18 16.74
N ALA A 368 13.88 2.04 17.66
CA ALA A 368 13.05 0.84 17.77
C ALA A 368 11.87 0.83 16.79
N VAL A 369 11.46 1.99 16.25
CA VAL A 369 10.30 2.09 15.33
C VAL A 369 10.43 1.13 14.14
N PRO A 370 11.57 1.08 13.39
CA PRO A 370 11.72 0.16 12.28
C PRO A 370 11.50 -1.30 12.65
N ALA A 371 12.04 -1.75 13.80
CA ALA A 371 11.93 -3.14 14.22
C ALA A 371 10.45 -3.58 14.36
N PHE A 372 9.60 -2.71 14.88
CA PHE A 372 8.16 -2.97 14.99
C PHE A 372 7.44 -2.88 13.64
N VAL A 373 7.85 -1.98 12.74
CA VAL A 373 7.33 -1.94 11.36
C VAL A 373 7.67 -3.23 10.61
N PHE A 374 8.92 -3.68 10.68
CA PHE A 374 9.35 -4.94 10.09
C PHE A 374 8.67 -6.15 10.73
N LEU A 375 8.39 -6.10 12.04
CA LEU A 375 7.63 -7.15 12.72
C LEU A 375 6.22 -7.29 12.15
N GLU A 376 5.48 -6.20 11.94
CA GLU A 376 4.16 -6.24 11.30
C GLU A 376 4.25 -6.85 9.90
N ALA A 377 5.21 -6.39 9.09
CA ALA A 377 5.40 -6.92 7.74
C ALA A 377 5.78 -8.41 7.74
N SER A 378 6.57 -8.86 8.71
CA SER A 378 6.95 -10.27 8.87
C SER A 378 5.75 -11.14 9.26
N LEU A 379 4.90 -10.66 10.17
CA LEU A 379 3.67 -11.36 10.57
C LEU A 379 2.68 -11.45 9.41
N ALA A 380 2.56 -10.37 8.62
CA ALA A 380 1.76 -10.39 7.41
C ALA A 380 2.27 -11.43 6.41
N LEU A 381 3.57 -11.46 6.13
CA LEU A 381 4.18 -12.48 5.27
C LEU A 381 3.92 -13.92 5.73
N LEU A 382 3.77 -14.14 7.05
CA LEU A 382 3.39 -15.42 7.65
C LEU A 382 1.88 -15.72 7.60
N GLY A 383 1.07 -14.89 6.94
CA GLY A 383 -0.39 -15.07 6.81
C GLY A 383 -1.22 -14.48 7.96
N LEU A 384 -0.59 -13.71 8.84
CA LEU A 384 -1.19 -13.17 10.07
C LEU A 384 -1.49 -11.67 9.99
N GLY A 385 -1.38 -11.09 8.80
CA GLY A 385 -1.69 -9.70 8.55
C GLY A 385 -3.17 -9.40 8.69
N ASP A 386 -3.50 -8.14 8.90
CA ASP A 386 -4.88 -7.69 9.01
C ASP A 386 -5.65 -7.98 7.70
N PRO A 387 -6.79 -8.67 7.76
CA PRO A 387 -7.54 -9.04 6.55
C PRO A 387 -8.33 -7.86 5.97
N VAL A 388 -8.46 -6.75 6.72
CA VAL A 388 -9.26 -5.58 6.36
C VAL A 388 -8.37 -4.47 5.80
N LEU A 389 -7.29 -4.16 6.50
CA LEU A 389 -6.44 -3.02 6.19
C LEU A 389 -5.39 -3.35 5.12
N PRO A 390 -5.19 -2.47 4.13
CA PRO A 390 -4.04 -2.58 3.25
C PRO A 390 -2.75 -2.22 4.01
N THR A 391 -1.83 -3.17 4.13
CA THR A 391 -0.49 -2.96 4.72
C THR A 391 0.60 -3.35 3.73
N TRP A 392 1.81 -2.81 3.90
CA TRP A 392 2.94 -3.20 3.04
C TRP A 392 3.29 -4.68 3.20
N GLY A 393 3.18 -5.20 4.43
CA GLY A 393 3.32 -6.62 4.70
C GLY A 393 2.31 -7.47 3.93
N LYS A 394 1.05 -7.03 3.86
CA LYS A 394 -0.02 -7.72 3.13
C LYS A 394 0.25 -7.76 1.62
N ILE A 395 0.81 -6.70 1.04
CA ILE A 395 1.23 -6.71 -0.37
C ILE A 395 2.26 -7.82 -0.62
N ILE A 396 3.27 -7.94 0.26
CA ILE A 396 4.33 -8.94 0.13
C ILE A 396 3.76 -10.35 0.34
N GLU A 397 2.85 -10.53 1.30
CA GLU A 397 2.14 -11.80 1.51
C GLU A 397 1.38 -12.22 0.25
N ASP A 398 0.57 -11.33 -0.33
CA ASP A 398 -0.21 -11.62 -1.53
C ASP A 398 0.71 -11.94 -2.72
N ALA A 399 1.83 -11.21 -2.86
CA ALA A 399 2.84 -11.49 -3.87
C ALA A 399 3.48 -12.88 -3.70
N ASN A 400 3.84 -13.24 -2.47
CA ASN A 400 4.42 -14.54 -2.14
C ASN A 400 3.42 -15.69 -2.39
N ALA A 401 2.17 -15.54 -1.91
CA ALA A 401 1.11 -16.52 -2.08
C ALA A 401 0.75 -16.79 -3.56
N ASN A 402 0.95 -15.81 -4.43
CA ASN A 402 0.68 -15.93 -5.87
C ASN A 402 1.93 -16.25 -6.71
N GLY A 403 3.07 -16.54 -6.06
CA GLY A 403 4.31 -16.89 -6.75
C GLY A 403 4.88 -15.76 -7.62
N ALA A 404 4.65 -14.50 -7.25
CA ALA A 404 5.06 -13.32 -8.01
C ALA A 404 6.54 -13.36 -8.41
N LEU A 405 7.41 -13.75 -7.47
CA LEU A 405 8.86 -13.86 -7.69
C LEU A 405 9.20 -14.85 -8.81
N TYR A 406 8.56 -16.03 -8.82
CA TYR A 406 8.81 -17.06 -9.83
C TYR A 406 8.24 -16.71 -11.20
N ARG A 407 7.27 -15.80 -11.25
CA ARG A 407 6.64 -15.33 -12.50
C ARG A 407 7.28 -14.04 -13.05
N GLY A 408 8.26 -13.48 -12.36
CA GLY A 408 8.93 -12.24 -12.77
C GLY A 408 8.18 -10.95 -12.43
N TYR A 409 7.13 -11.02 -11.59
CA TYR A 409 6.38 -9.85 -11.12
C TYR A 409 7.08 -9.18 -9.93
N TYR A 410 8.35 -8.78 -10.13
CA TYR A 410 9.21 -8.27 -9.07
C TYR A 410 8.72 -6.96 -8.44
N TYR A 411 8.06 -6.10 -9.21
CA TYR A 411 7.51 -4.82 -8.75
C TYR A 411 6.63 -4.97 -7.51
N TRP A 412 5.82 -6.04 -7.48
CA TRP A 412 4.87 -6.34 -6.42
C TRP A 412 5.55 -6.54 -5.05
N ILE A 413 6.81 -6.99 -5.03
CA ILE A 413 7.60 -7.16 -3.80
C ILE A 413 8.54 -5.97 -3.57
N LEU A 414 9.21 -5.49 -4.64
CA LEU A 414 10.24 -4.47 -4.55
C LEU A 414 9.69 -3.12 -4.08
N GLU A 415 8.48 -2.75 -4.50
CA GLU A 415 7.85 -1.48 -4.10
C GLU A 415 7.59 -1.40 -2.59
N PRO A 416 6.84 -2.33 -1.95
CA PRO A 416 6.65 -2.29 -0.50
C PRO A 416 7.96 -2.52 0.26
N ALA A 417 8.88 -3.36 -0.24
CA ALA A 417 10.18 -3.57 0.39
C ALA A 417 11.02 -2.29 0.41
N THR A 418 10.97 -1.49 -0.67
CA THR A 418 11.67 -0.20 -0.74
C THR A 418 11.11 0.78 0.28
N LEU A 419 9.78 0.85 0.45
CA LEU A 419 9.16 1.69 1.48
C LEU A 419 9.55 1.26 2.90
N LEU A 420 9.61 -0.05 3.17
CA LEU A 420 10.11 -0.59 4.44
C LEU A 420 11.58 -0.20 4.69
N MET A 421 12.44 -0.33 3.67
CA MET A 421 13.85 0.04 3.76
C MET A 421 14.05 1.54 3.98
N VAL A 422 13.34 2.39 3.24
CA VAL A 422 13.38 3.85 3.40
C VAL A 422 12.90 4.24 4.80
N THR A 423 11.84 3.62 5.30
CA THR A 423 11.35 3.83 6.66
C THR A 423 12.41 3.43 7.68
N GLY A 424 13.01 2.26 7.54
CA GLY A 424 14.07 1.79 8.42
C GLY A 424 15.27 2.72 8.44
N LEU A 425 15.75 3.15 7.27
CA LEU A 425 16.87 4.05 7.13
C LEU A 425 16.58 5.42 7.74
N GLY A 426 15.41 6.00 7.46
CA GLY A 426 15.02 7.32 7.98
C GLY A 426 15.01 7.38 9.50
N PHE A 427 14.35 6.41 10.14
CA PHE A 427 14.30 6.32 11.60
C PHE A 427 15.65 5.94 12.22
N ALA A 428 16.43 5.06 11.60
CA ALA A 428 17.77 4.71 12.09
C ALA A 428 18.72 5.92 12.06
N MET A 429 18.75 6.67 10.95
CA MET A 429 19.57 7.88 10.83
C MET A 429 19.18 8.95 11.87
N LEU A 430 17.87 9.14 12.06
CA LEU A 430 17.35 10.05 13.08
C LEU A 430 17.72 9.58 14.50
N GLY A 431 17.55 8.30 14.80
CA GLY A 431 17.90 7.69 16.08
C GLY A 431 19.39 7.85 16.41
N PHE A 432 20.29 7.56 15.47
CA PHE A 432 21.73 7.75 15.66
C PHE A 432 22.12 9.21 15.90
N ALA A 433 21.51 10.16 15.18
CA ALA A 433 21.77 11.57 15.40
C ALA A 433 21.28 12.04 16.78
N LEU A 434 20.09 11.60 17.18
CA LEU A 434 19.55 11.88 18.52
C LEU A 434 20.47 11.30 19.59
N ASP A 435 21.00 10.10 19.40
CA ASP A 435 21.93 9.48 20.37
C ASP A 435 23.19 10.32 20.56
N ARG A 436 23.82 10.81 19.47
CA ARG A 436 25.00 11.70 19.59
C ARG A 436 24.70 13.00 20.34
N ILE A 437 23.51 13.56 20.15
CA ILE A 437 23.11 14.82 20.78
C ILE A 437 22.79 14.63 22.26
N PHE A 438 22.07 13.56 22.60
CA PHE A 438 21.58 13.33 23.95
C PHE A 438 22.54 12.54 24.84
N ASN A 439 23.45 11.76 24.26
CA ASN A 439 24.46 11.00 24.98
C ASN A 439 25.72 11.85 25.23
N PRO A 440 25.99 12.28 26.47
CA PRO A 440 27.13 13.16 26.76
C PRO A 440 28.48 12.51 26.45
N ARG A 441 28.57 11.17 26.47
CA ARG A 441 29.81 10.42 26.21
C ARG A 441 30.23 10.44 24.75
N LEU A 442 29.32 10.79 23.84
CA LEU A 442 29.55 10.82 22.39
C LEU A 442 29.80 12.23 21.85
N ARG A 443 29.86 13.25 22.73
CA ARG A 443 30.08 14.64 22.33
C ARG A 443 31.55 15.00 22.08
N ASP A 444 32.48 14.19 22.58
CA ASP A 444 33.94 14.47 22.56
C ASP A 444 34.72 13.66 21.51
N VAL A 445 34.05 13.03 20.53
CA VAL A 445 34.68 12.24 19.45
C VAL A 445 34.28 12.76 18.07
#